data_AF-A0A3C0Y963-F1
#
_entry.id   AF-A0A3C0Y963-F1
#
_cell.length_a   1.000
_cell.length_b   1.000
_cell.length_c   1.000
_cell.angle_alpha   90.00
_cell.angle_beta   90.00
_cell.angle_gamma   90.00
#
_symmetry.space_group_name_H-M   'P 1'
#
loop_
_entity.id
_entity.type
_entity.pdbx_description
1 polymer ?
#
loop_
_entity_poly.entity_id
_entity_poly.type
_entity_poly.pdbx_seq_one_letter_code
_entity_poly.pdbx_strand_id
1 'polypeptide(L)'
;LFEKMLAAKNFQSGMQTLRQVEFSLFDMLLHTSHNPSDDLMGLLNEVRKETAVISAPAYSRTAHTFSHIFSGGYAAGYYSYKWAEVLSADAYAAFEETAAASTTADAGEDSGKTTVTVETGRKYRQAILEAGGSRPAMESFKAFRGREPSLDALLRHQGMT
;
A
#
# COMPACT_ATOMS: atom_id res chain seq x y z
N LEU A 1 -12.14 20.52 14.10
CA LEU A 1 -10.89 19.73 14.21
C LEU A 1 -10.87 18.59 13.20
N PHE A 2 -11.92 17.74 13.17
CA PHE A 2 -12.08 16.63 12.22
C PHE A 2 -11.80 17.01 10.75
N GLU A 3 -12.45 18.03 10.20
CA GLU A 3 -12.20 18.48 8.82
C GLU A 3 -10.74 18.89 8.55
N LYS A 4 -10.07 19.50 9.54
CA LYS A 4 -8.64 19.85 9.41
C LYS A 4 -7.76 18.60 9.35
N MET A 5 -8.12 17.53 10.06
CA MET A 5 -7.42 16.25 9.99
C MET A 5 -7.63 15.59 8.63
N LEU A 6 -8.87 15.60 8.11
CA LEU A 6 -9.17 15.09 6.77
C LEU A 6 -8.43 15.86 5.68
N ALA A 7 -8.38 17.18 5.76
CA ALA A 7 -7.64 18.02 4.81
C ALA A 7 -6.13 17.78 4.86
N ALA A 8 -5.58 17.48 6.04
CA ALA A 8 -4.16 17.23 6.23
C ALA A 8 -3.73 15.78 5.92
N LYS A 9 -4.66 14.86 5.63
CA LYS A 9 -4.38 13.41 5.50
C LYS A 9 -3.31 13.08 4.44
N ASN A 10 -3.19 13.90 3.41
CA ASN A 10 -2.26 13.69 2.29
C ASN A 10 -0.93 14.46 2.46
N PHE A 11 -0.75 15.17 3.57
CA PHE A 11 0.50 15.91 3.83
C PHE A 11 1.70 14.96 3.74
N GLN A 12 2.64 15.27 2.85
CA GLN A 12 3.86 14.48 2.57
C GLN A 12 3.66 13.08 1.96
N SER A 13 2.47 12.75 1.42
CA SER A 13 2.22 11.42 0.83
C SER A 13 3.23 11.05 -0.27
N GLY A 14 3.66 12.01 -1.09
CA GLY A 14 4.71 11.79 -2.09
C GLY A 14 6.07 11.35 -1.49
N MET A 15 6.52 12.03 -0.44
CA MET A 15 7.79 11.65 0.24
C MET A 15 7.68 10.31 0.94
N GLN A 16 6.53 10.00 1.57
CA GLN A 16 6.28 8.71 2.21
C GLN A 16 6.25 7.57 1.17
N THR A 17 5.59 7.78 0.03
CA THR A 17 5.56 6.82 -1.07
C THR A 17 6.96 6.58 -1.64
N LEU A 18 7.72 7.63 -1.94
CA LEU A 18 9.08 7.48 -2.46
C LEU A 18 10.03 6.78 -1.47
N ARG A 19 9.85 6.99 -0.16
CA ARG A 19 10.61 6.25 0.86
C ARG A 19 10.33 4.75 0.82
N GLN A 20 9.07 4.34 0.62
CA GLN A 20 8.73 2.93 0.47
C GLN A 20 9.31 2.35 -0.83
N VAL A 21 9.32 3.14 -1.91
CA VAL A 21 9.96 2.76 -3.18
C VAL A 21 11.48 2.61 -3.01
N GLU A 22 12.16 3.53 -2.30
CA GLU A 22 13.59 3.42 -1.97
C GLU A 22 13.90 2.08 -1.30
N PHE A 23 13.15 1.74 -0.26
CA PHE A 23 13.36 0.49 0.49
C PHE A 23 13.07 -0.75 -0.35
N SER A 24 12.01 -0.71 -1.16
CA SER A 24 11.64 -1.82 -2.03
C SER A 24 12.65 -2.05 -3.14
N LEU A 25 13.14 -0.98 -3.77
CA LEU A 25 14.12 -1.05 -4.85
C LEU A 25 15.49 -1.48 -4.32
N PHE A 26 15.92 -0.93 -3.17
CA PHE A 26 17.14 -1.35 -2.50
C PHE A 26 17.11 -2.84 -2.15
N ASP A 27 16.02 -3.32 -1.54
CA ASP A 27 15.83 -4.74 -1.21
C ASP A 27 15.91 -5.63 -2.45
N MET A 28 15.17 -5.28 -3.52
CA MET A 28 15.15 -6.07 -4.75
C MET A 28 16.53 -6.13 -5.42
N LEU A 29 17.23 -5.00 -5.55
CA LEU A 29 18.56 -4.98 -6.17
C LEU A 29 19.59 -5.76 -5.33
N LEU A 30 19.52 -5.61 -4.01
CA LEU A 30 20.40 -6.32 -3.08
C LEU A 30 20.27 -7.84 -3.21
N HIS A 31 19.04 -8.35 -3.39
CA HIS A 31 18.78 -9.79 -3.42
C HIS A 31 18.71 -10.39 -4.84
N THR A 32 18.98 -9.62 -5.90
CA THR A 32 18.91 -10.12 -7.29
C THR A 32 20.21 -9.93 -8.08
N SER A 33 20.86 -8.78 -8.00
CA SER A 33 21.98 -8.42 -8.88
C SER A 33 23.24 -7.94 -8.14
N HIS A 34 23.14 -7.67 -6.84
CA HIS A 34 24.29 -7.21 -6.05
C HIS A 34 25.32 -8.33 -5.81
N ASN A 35 26.59 -8.01 -6.03
CA ASN A 35 27.69 -8.88 -5.61
C ASN A 35 27.99 -8.63 -4.11
N PRO A 36 27.96 -9.65 -3.24
CA PRO A 36 28.22 -9.48 -1.81
C PRO A 36 29.60 -8.89 -1.45
N SER A 37 30.55 -8.85 -2.39
CA SER A 37 31.87 -8.23 -2.18
C SER A 37 31.88 -6.72 -2.43
N ASP A 38 30.82 -6.16 -3.01
CA ASP A 38 30.70 -4.74 -3.34
C ASP A 38 30.20 -3.92 -2.14
N ASP A 39 30.33 -2.59 -2.22
CA ASP A 39 29.86 -1.69 -1.17
C ASP A 39 28.32 -1.59 -1.15
N LEU A 40 27.72 -2.14 -0.10
CA LEU A 40 26.29 -2.06 0.19
C LEU A 40 25.78 -0.62 0.26
N MET A 41 26.56 0.29 0.86
CA MET A 41 26.15 1.70 0.98
C MET A 41 26.20 2.40 -0.38
N GLY A 42 27.11 2.00 -1.26
CA GLY A 42 27.15 2.38 -2.67
C GLY A 42 25.84 2.07 -3.37
N LEU A 43 25.35 0.83 -3.26
CA LEU A 43 24.05 0.43 -3.82
C LEU A 43 22.90 1.32 -3.29
N LEU A 44 22.82 1.52 -1.97
CA LEU A 44 21.78 2.37 -1.38
C LEU A 44 21.87 3.82 -1.89
N ASN A 45 23.08 4.34 -2.09
CA ASN A 45 23.27 5.69 -2.61
C ASN A 45 22.83 5.82 -4.06
N GLU A 46 23.06 4.81 -4.91
CA GLU A 46 22.53 4.80 -6.28
C GLU A 46 21.01 4.84 -6.28
N VAL A 47 20.34 3.99 -5.50
CA VAL A 47 18.88 4.00 -5.35
C VAL A 47 18.38 5.39 -4.92
N ARG A 48 19.04 6.01 -3.94
CA ARG A 48 18.68 7.35 -3.44
C ARG A 48 18.80 8.45 -4.47
N LYS A 49 19.70 8.34 -5.45
CA LYS A 49 19.77 9.33 -6.55
C LYS A 49 18.48 9.36 -7.36
N GLU A 50 17.76 8.24 -7.42
CA GLU A 50 16.49 8.12 -8.15
C GLU A 50 15.28 8.45 -7.27
N THR A 51 15.32 8.11 -5.99
CA THR A 51 14.11 8.14 -5.12
C THR A 51 14.10 9.23 -4.05
N ALA A 52 15.26 9.71 -3.59
CA ALA A 52 15.32 10.56 -2.42
C ALA A 52 15.05 12.03 -2.77
N VAL A 53 13.94 12.58 -2.24
CA VAL A 53 13.63 14.01 -2.33
C VAL A 53 14.58 14.85 -1.45
N ILE A 54 15.00 14.28 -0.32
CA ILE A 54 15.94 14.90 0.61
C ILE A 54 17.09 13.91 0.85
N SER A 55 18.31 14.36 0.56
CA SER A 55 19.51 13.56 0.75
C SER A 55 19.79 13.29 2.22
N ALA A 56 19.98 12.02 2.58
CA ALA A 56 20.44 11.65 3.90
C ALA A 56 21.89 12.11 4.12
N PRO A 57 22.29 12.43 5.37
CA PRO A 57 23.69 12.76 5.67
C PRO A 57 24.60 11.55 5.44
N ALA A 58 25.86 11.80 5.07
CA ALA A 58 26.84 10.76 4.71
C ALA A 58 27.12 9.73 5.83
N TYR A 59 26.89 10.10 7.09
CA TYR A 59 27.04 9.20 8.24
C TYR A 59 25.81 8.28 8.47
N SER A 60 24.72 8.44 7.70
CA SER A 60 23.54 7.58 7.81
C SER A 60 23.88 6.13 7.47
N ARG A 61 23.35 5.19 8.25
CA ARG A 61 23.59 3.74 8.11
C ARG A 61 22.30 2.92 8.05
N THR A 62 21.23 3.48 7.46
CA THR A 62 19.89 2.86 7.42
C THR A 62 19.89 1.40 6.94
N ALA A 63 20.70 1.05 5.92
CA ALA A 63 20.81 -0.32 5.43
C ALA A 63 21.18 -1.32 6.55
N HIS A 64 22.14 -0.97 7.41
CA HIS A 64 22.61 -1.82 8.50
C HIS A 64 21.57 -2.01 9.62
N THR A 65 20.52 -1.19 9.63
CA THR A 65 19.42 -1.27 10.59
C THR A 65 18.14 -1.84 9.97
N PHE A 66 18.20 -2.30 8.71
CA PHE A 66 17.01 -2.69 7.96
C PHE A 66 16.55 -4.11 8.30
N SER A 67 16.04 -4.28 9.52
CA SER A 67 15.67 -5.60 10.08
C SER A 67 14.71 -6.40 9.23
N HIS A 68 13.77 -5.77 8.52
CA HIS A 68 12.77 -6.46 7.70
C HIS A 68 13.41 -7.47 6.74
N ILE A 69 14.47 -7.07 6.04
CA ILE A 69 15.09 -7.87 4.99
C ILE A 69 16.25 -8.72 5.51
N PHE A 70 16.84 -8.40 6.66
CA PHE A 70 17.97 -9.16 7.22
C PHE A 70 17.58 -10.17 8.31
N SER A 71 16.56 -9.87 9.11
CA SER A 71 16.11 -10.74 10.21
C SER A 71 14.59 -10.96 10.26
N GLY A 72 13.82 -10.21 9.48
CA GLY A 72 12.36 -10.19 9.53
C GLY A 72 11.66 -11.11 8.52
N GLY A 73 12.39 -11.75 7.61
CA GLY A 73 11.82 -12.66 6.59
C GLY A 73 11.24 -11.97 5.36
N TYR A 74 11.52 -10.69 5.15
CA TYR A 74 11.06 -9.91 3.98
C TYR A 74 12.15 -9.70 2.91
N ALA A 75 13.22 -10.49 2.94
CA ALA A 75 14.25 -10.44 1.89
C ALA A 75 13.62 -10.66 0.50
N ALA A 76 13.93 -9.77 -0.45
CA ALA A 76 13.31 -9.73 -1.78
C ALA A 76 11.77 -9.60 -1.74
N GLY A 77 11.23 -9.02 -0.67
CA GLY A 77 9.81 -9.00 -0.36
C GLY A 77 9.31 -7.68 0.21
N TYR A 78 10.16 -6.67 0.41
CA TYR A 78 9.73 -5.39 1.00
C TYR A 78 8.74 -4.63 0.11
N TYR A 79 8.80 -4.84 -1.21
CA TYR A 79 7.83 -4.30 -2.16
C TYR A 79 6.38 -4.70 -1.85
N SER A 80 6.18 -5.79 -1.10
CA SER A 80 4.86 -6.30 -0.71
C SER A 80 4.02 -5.26 0.04
N TYR A 81 4.62 -4.31 0.76
CA TYR A 81 3.86 -3.23 1.43
C TYR A 81 3.11 -2.34 0.43
N LYS A 82 3.80 -1.82 -0.59
CA LYS A 82 3.14 -0.98 -1.62
C LYS A 82 2.22 -1.81 -2.50
N TRP A 83 2.58 -3.05 -2.80
CA TRP A 83 1.72 -3.97 -3.52
C TRP A 83 0.39 -4.22 -2.78
N ALA A 84 0.46 -4.51 -1.48
CA ALA A 84 -0.72 -4.70 -0.64
C ALA A 84 -1.53 -3.40 -0.48
N GLU A 85 -0.89 -2.24 -0.49
CA GLU A 85 -1.57 -0.93 -0.43
C GLU A 85 -2.42 -0.67 -1.69
N VAL A 86 -1.96 -1.08 -2.87
CA VAL A 86 -2.77 -1.02 -4.11
C VAL A 86 -4.03 -1.87 -3.95
N LEU A 87 -3.86 -3.11 -3.50
CA LEU A 87 -4.98 -4.03 -3.29
C LEU A 87 -5.96 -3.49 -2.24
N SER A 88 -5.47 -2.97 -1.11
CA SER A 88 -6.33 -2.49 -0.04
C SER A 88 -7.08 -1.21 -0.41
N ALA A 89 -6.43 -0.27 -1.10
CA ALA A 89 -7.07 0.96 -1.59
C ALA A 89 -8.20 0.65 -2.58
N ASP A 90 -7.94 -0.26 -3.53
CA ASP A 90 -8.94 -0.64 -4.52
C ASP A 90 -10.04 -1.56 -3.94
N ALA A 91 -9.71 -2.37 -2.93
CA ALA A 91 -10.73 -3.09 -2.16
C ALA A 91 -11.66 -2.12 -1.41
N TYR A 92 -11.10 -1.07 -0.79
CA TYR A 92 -11.88 -0.04 -0.12
C TYR A 92 -12.71 0.80 -1.11
N ALA A 93 -12.20 1.04 -2.32
CA ALA A 93 -12.96 1.72 -3.36
C ALA A 93 -14.28 1.01 -3.69
N ALA A 94 -14.37 -0.33 -3.58
CA ALA A 94 -15.64 -1.04 -3.73
C ALA A 94 -16.68 -0.63 -2.67
N PHE A 95 -16.25 -0.36 -1.44
CA PHE A 95 -17.13 0.16 -0.38
C PHE A 95 -17.57 1.60 -0.68
N GLU A 96 -16.66 2.45 -1.18
CA GLU A 96 -16.98 3.82 -1.62
C GLU A 96 -18.00 3.81 -2.78
N GLU A 97 -17.80 2.94 -3.77
CA GLU A 97 -18.67 2.77 -4.95
C GLU A 97 -20.08 2.33 -4.54
N THR A 98 -20.21 1.30 -3.69
CA THR A 98 -21.52 0.82 -3.22
C THR A 98 -22.21 1.88 -2.35
N ALA A 99 -21.48 2.54 -1.45
CA ALA A 99 -22.05 3.57 -0.59
C ALA A 99 -22.56 4.78 -1.39
N ALA A 100 -21.89 5.16 -2.48
CA ALA A 100 -22.35 6.22 -3.36
C ALA A 100 -23.61 5.84 -4.17
N ALA A 101 -23.78 4.56 -4.51
CA ALA A 101 -24.94 4.04 -5.23
C ALA A 101 -26.17 3.82 -4.31
N SER A 102 -25.95 3.56 -3.02
CA SER A 102 -27.02 3.35 -2.04
C SER A 102 -27.72 4.66 -1.66
N THR A 103 -28.76 5.03 -2.41
CA THR A 103 -29.70 6.07 -1.99
C THR A 103 -30.66 5.50 -0.94
N THR A 104 -30.50 5.90 0.33
CA THR A 104 -31.62 6.10 1.27
C THR A 104 -32.59 4.91 1.51
N ALA A 105 -32.19 3.84 2.22
CA ALA A 105 -33.17 2.89 2.78
C ALA A 105 -32.77 2.21 4.10
N ASP A 106 -31.48 1.93 4.34
CA ASP A 106 -31.05 1.19 5.55
C ASP A 106 -30.35 2.07 6.60
N ALA A 107 -30.28 3.37 6.39
CA ALA A 107 -29.73 4.31 7.38
C ALA A 107 -30.81 4.57 8.44
N GLY A 108 -30.72 3.86 9.57
CA GLY A 108 -31.40 4.29 10.81
C GLY A 108 -31.07 5.75 11.13
N GLU A 109 -31.90 6.39 11.95
CA GLU A 109 -32.01 7.85 12.19
C GLU A 109 -30.73 8.61 12.58
N ASP A 110 -29.57 7.97 12.67
CA ASP A 110 -28.27 8.61 12.87
C ASP A 110 -27.59 8.84 11.52
N SER A 111 -27.88 9.99 10.91
CA SER A 111 -27.53 10.38 9.53
C SER A 111 -26.03 10.68 9.30
N GLY A 112 -25.16 9.71 9.61
CA GLY A 112 -23.79 9.66 9.12
C GLY A 112 -23.73 8.88 7.80
N LYS A 113 -23.16 9.45 6.74
CA LYS A 113 -22.81 8.69 5.52
C LYS A 113 -21.88 7.53 5.90
N THR A 114 -22.37 6.30 5.90
CA THR A 114 -21.55 5.10 6.14
C THR A 114 -21.00 4.58 4.81
N THR A 115 -19.70 4.28 4.76
CA THR A 115 -19.08 3.55 3.65
C THR A 115 -19.28 2.05 3.77
N VAL A 116 -19.80 1.56 4.90
CA VAL A 116 -19.92 0.13 5.19
C VAL A 116 -21.33 -0.35 4.90
N THR A 117 -21.48 -1.20 3.89
CA THR A 117 -22.72 -1.92 3.59
C THR A 117 -22.58 -3.39 3.96
N VAL A 118 -23.69 -4.00 4.40
CA VAL A 118 -23.72 -5.43 4.77
C VAL A 118 -23.38 -6.32 3.57
N GLU A 119 -23.85 -5.94 2.38
CA GLU A 119 -23.61 -6.68 1.15
C GLU A 119 -22.12 -6.71 0.79
N THR A 120 -21.47 -5.56 0.67
CA THR A 120 -20.04 -5.48 0.31
C THR A 120 -19.18 -6.11 1.40
N GLY A 121 -19.55 -5.95 2.67
CA GLY A 121 -18.90 -6.63 3.80
C GLY A 121 -18.97 -8.16 3.72
N ARG A 122 -20.15 -8.73 3.40
CA ARG A 122 -20.29 -10.19 3.20
C ARG A 122 -19.48 -10.68 2.02
N LYS A 123 -19.49 -9.95 0.90
CA LYS A 123 -18.69 -10.29 -0.29
C LYS A 123 -17.20 -10.27 0.03
N TYR A 124 -16.70 -9.26 0.74
CA TYR A 124 -15.31 -9.18 1.17
C TYR A 124 -14.93 -10.36 2.08
N ARG A 125 -15.79 -10.68 3.06
CA ARG A 125 -15.58 -11.82 3.96
C ARG A 125 -15.46 -13.14 3.19
N GLN A 126 -16.39 -13.43 2.29
CA GLN A 126 -16.43 -14.69 1.54
C GLN A 126 -15.30 -14.77 0.49
N ALA A 127 -15.03 -13.69 -0.22
CA ALA A 127 -14.07 -13.70 -1.33
C ALA A 127 -12.61 -13.57 -0.86
N ILE A 128 -12.35 -12.83 0.23
CA ILE A 128 -10.98 -12.55 0.69
C ILE A 128 -10.66 -13.32 1.97
N LEU A 129 -11.45 -13.10 3.04
CA LEU A 129 -11.08 -13.57 4.38
C LEU A 129 -11.28 -15.08 4.58
N GLU A 130 -12.44 -15.61 4.17
CA GLU A 130 -12.78 -17.03 4.30
C GLU A 130 -11.91 -17.91 3.39
N ALA A 131 -11.50 -17.39 2.24
CA ALA A 131 -10.64 -18.12 1.30
C ALA A 131 -9.22 -18.33 1.86
N GLY A 132 -8.68 -17.38 2.62
CA GLY A 132 -7.31 -17.43 3.13
C GLY A 132 -6.29 -17.77 2.02
N GLY A 133 -5.38 -18.70 2.30
CA GLY A 133 -4.40 -19.19 1.32
C GLY A 133 -4.90 -20.33 0.42
N SER A 134 -6.18 -20.72 0.48
CA SER A 134 -6.72 -21.85 -0.30
C SER A 134 -7.00 -21.54 -1.78
N ARG A 135 -7.06 -20.25 -2.12
CA ARG A 135 -7.25 -19.74 -3.49
C ARG A 135 -6.18 -18.67 -3.79
N PRO A 136 -5.61 -18.62 -5.01
CA PRO A 136 -4.65 -17.56 -5.37
C PRO A 136 -5.17 -16.16 -5.06
N ALA A 137 -4.32 -15.31 -4.48
CA ALA A 137 -4.72 -13.98 -4.01
C ALA A 137 -5.36 -13.12 -5.11
N MET A 138 -4.84 -13.19 -6.34
CA MET A 138 -5.40 -12.47 -7.49
C MET A 138 -6.80 -12.98 -7.87
N GLU A 139 -7.05 -14.28 -7.78
CA GLU A 139 -8.39 -14.85 -8.04
C GLU A 139 -9.39 -14.45 -6.95
N SER A 140 -8.96 -14.48 -5.68
CA SER A 140 -9.75 -13.97 -4.55
C SER A 140 -10.10 -12.49 -4.74
N PHE A 141 -9.13 -11.69 -5.18
CA PHE A 141 -9.35 -10.28 -5.47
C PHE A 141 -10.33 -10.07 -6.63
N LYS A 142 -10.17 -10.80 -7.74
CA LYS A 142 -11.12 -10.78 -8.87
C LYS A 142 -12.52 -11.22 -8.47
N ALA A 143 -12.66 -12.25 -7.62
CA ALA A 143 -13.95 -12.68 -7.10
C ALA A 143 -14.64 -11.58 -6.27
N PHE A 144 -13.87 -10.79 -5.53
CA PHE A 144 -14.38 -9.65 -4.78
C PHE A 144 -14.70 -8.45 -5.69
N ARG A 145 -13.75 -7.99 -6.51
CA ARG A 145 -13.85 -6.75 -7.30
C ARG A 145 -14.52 -6.90 -8.65
N GLY A 146 -14.59 -8.09 -9.21
CA GLY A 146 -15.03 -8.36 -10.57
C GLY A 146 -13.99 -8.00 -11.65
N ARG A 147 -12.82 -7.49 -11.26
CA ARG A 147 -11.72 -7.07 -12.14
C ARG A 147 -10.36 -7.20 -11.44
N GLU A 148 -9.29 -7.01 -12.20
CA GLU A 148 -7.93 -6.85 -11.67
C GLU A 148 -7.80 -5.56 -10.85
N PRO A 149 -6.83 -5.51 -9.91
CA PRO A 149 -6.56 -4.31 -9.13
C PRO A 149 -6.12 -3.16 -10.02
N SER A 150 -6.62 -1.95 -9.71
CA SER A 150 -6.17 -0.70 -10.33
C SER A 150 -5.43 0.17 -9.32
N LEU A 151 -4.45 0.93 -9.83
CA LEU A 151 -3.68 1.90 -9.07
C LEU A 151 -4.48 3.18 -8.75
N ASP A 152 -5.57 3.45 -9.47
CA ASP A 152 -6.30 4.72 -9.42
C ASP A 152 -6.81 5.06 -8.01
N ALA A 153 -7.31 4.05 -7.29
CA ALA A 153 -7.81 4.23 -5.93
C ALA A 153 -6.70 4.69 -4.98
N LEU A 154 -5.51 4.07 -5.08
CA LEU A 154 -4.36 4.44 -4.27
C LEU A 154 -3.93 5.89 -4.55
N LEU A 155 -3.79 6.26 -5.82
CA LEU A 155 -3.36 7.62 -6.18
C LEU A 155 -4.38 8.67 -5.71
N ARG A 156 -5.67 8.40 -5.88
CA ARG A 156 -6.75 9.27 -5.38
C ARG A 156 -6.73 9.40 -3.86
N HIS A 157 -6.57 8.29 -3.15
CA HIS A 157 -6.49 8.29 -1.68
C HIS A 157 -5.26 9.06 -1.19
N GLN A 158 -4.15 9.05 -1.93
CA GLN A 158 -2.92 9.79 -1.63
C GLN A 158 -2.90 11.23 -2.20
N GLY A 159 -3.95 11.67 -2.90
CA GLY A 159 -4.06 13.02 -3.45
C GLY A 159 -3.18 13.29 -4.68
N MET A 160 -2.96 12.27 -5.50
CA MET A 160 -2.11 12.29 -6.70
C MET A 160 -2.90 12.22 -8.02
N THR A 161 -4.22 12.44 -7.97
CA THR A 161 -5.14 12.50 -9.14
C THR A 161 -6.13 13.64 -8.99
#